data_AF-A0A3B8JVV7-F1
#
_entry.id   AF-A0A3B8JVV7-F1
#
_cell.length_a   1.000
_cell.length_b   1.000
_cell.length_c   1.000
_cell.angle_alpha   90.00
_cell.angle_beta   90.00
_cell.angle_gamma   90.00
#
_symmetry.space_group_name_H-M   'P 1'
#
loop_
_entity.id
_entity.type
_entity.pdbx_description
1 polymer ?
#
loop_
_entity_poly.entity_id
_entity_poly.type
_entity_poly.pdbx_seq_one_letter_code
_entity_poly.pdbx_strand_id
1 'polypeptide(L)'
;MKISKLLWQAYFLLWPLTGGILMGLTPSPVEAWPLAWVALVPLWFLVARGESVRQCALYGLVWGIGYHGLALFWITGIHPMTWMGVPWLASLAIAIFCWAFITLWGAVLVAIWAACLFWLVPSHPLETRVGRVRFGMNRSKIYPWLRVLLGTALWCGLEALWSGGSLWWTSLSYTQSPHNLPILHLGQLSGPSTVVALIVAVNGLI
;
A
#
# COMPACT_ATOMS: atom_id res chain seq x y z
N MET A 1 29.99 -12.41 2.04
CA MET A 1 29.36 -11.66 0.93
C MET A 1 27.84 -11.88 0.75
N LYS A 2 27.25 -13.03 1.13
CA LYS A 2 25.77 -13.23 1.10
C LYS A 2 25.03 -12.54 2.25
N ILE A 3 25.61 -12.54 3.46
CA ILE A 3 25.01 -11.93 4.66
C ILE A 3 24.83 -10.40 4.50
N SER A 4 25.80 -9.71 3.90
CA SER A 4 25.69 -8.26 3.65
C SER A 4 24.57 -7.91 2.67
N LYS A 5 24.33 -8.74 1.64
CA LYS A 5 23.19 -8.55 0.72
C LYS A 5 21.85 -8.80 1.40
N LEU A 6 21.77 -9.77 2.33
CA LEU A 6 20.56 -10.08 3.07
C LEU A 6 20.18 -8.93 4.02
N LEU A 7 21.16 -8.41 4.76
CA LEU A 7 20.99 -7.27 5.66
C LEU A 7 20.60 -6.00 4.89
N TRP A 8 21.21 -5.79 3.72
CA TRP A 8 20.86 -4.69 2.82
C TRP A 8 19.41 -4.81 2.33
N GLN A 9 18.98 -5.98 1.88
CA GLN A 9 17.60 -6.22 1.46
C GLN A 9 16.60 -6.01 2.60
N ALA A 10 16.90 -6.50 3.81
CA ALA A 10 16.06 -6.29 4.97
C ALA A 10 15.86 -4.80 5.28
N TYR A 11 16.92 -3.99 5.18
CA TYR A 11 16.84 -2.54 5.37
C TYR A 11 15.86 -1.86 4.39
N PHE A 12 15.84 -2.28 3.13
CA PHE A 12 14.88 -1.74 2.15
C PHE A 12 13.44 -2.18 2.39
N LEU A 13 13.20 -3.27 3.12
CA LEU A 13 11.85 -3.69 3.51
C LEU A 13 11.34 -2.95 4.76
N LEU A 14 12.24 -2.38 5.57
CA LEU A 14 11.83 -1.56 6.71
C LEU A 14 11.16 -0.26 6.27
N TRP A 15 11.66 0.41 5.23
CA TRP A 15 11.08 1.65 4.70
C TRP A 15 9.59 1.55 4.29
N PRO A 16 9.19 0.59 3.42
CA PRO A 16 7.79 0.44 3.05
C PRO A 16 6.97 -0.04 4.25
N LEU A 17 7.52 -0.87 5.13
CA LEU A 17 6.83 -1.28 6.36
C LEU A 17 6.54 -0.08 7.26
N THR A 18 7.52 0.81 7.48
CA THR A 18 7.32 2.01 8.28
C THR A 18 6.28 2.93 7.66
N GLY A 19 6.28 3.11 6.33
CA GLY A 19 5.24 3.87 5.64
C GLY A 19 3.86 3.23 5.83
N GLY A 20 3.77 1.90 5.70
CA GLY A 20 2.54 1.17 5.93
C GLY A 20 2.03 1.32 7.36
N ILE A 21 2.90 1.19 8.35
CA ILE A 21 2.57 1.37 9.76
C ILE A 21 2.06 2.78 10.03
N LEU A 22 2.76 3.81 9.53
CA LEU A 22 2.33 5.20 9.68
C LEU A 22 0.95 5.44 9.03
N MET A 23 0.69 4.83 7.87
CA MET A 23 -0.64 4.87 7.25
C MET A 23 -1.67 4.14 8.12
N GLY A 24 -1.32 3.02 8.74
CA GLY A 24 -2.20 2.25 9.65
C GLY A 24 -2.54 2.96 10.96
N LEU A 25 -1.80 4.01 11.33
CA LEU A 25 -2.11 4.88 12.48
C LEU A 25 -3.04 6.05 12.12
N THR A 26 -3.31 6.27 10.83
CA THR A 26 -4.23 7.32 10.38
C THR A 26 -5.69 7.08 10.75
N PRO A 27 -6.24 5.84 10.71
CA PRO A 27 -7.60 5.59 11.17
C PRO A 27 -7.69 5.43 12.69
N SER A 28 -8.93 5.27 13.17
CA SER A 28 -9.21 4.90 14.57
C SER A 28 -8.41 3.65 14.98
N PRO A 29 -7.88 3.59 16.22
CA PRO A 29 -8.10 4.52 17.33
C PRO A 29 -7.13 5.70 17.41
N VAL A 30 -6.07 5.72 16.61
CA VAL A 30 -5.01 6.74 16.73
C VAL A 30 -5.36 8.02 15.97
N GLU A 31 -6.09 7.91 14.87
CA GLU A 31 -6.69 9.03 14.14
C GLU A 31 -5.66 10.09 13.68
N ALA A 32 -4.41 9.67 13.47
CA ALA A 32 -3.30 10.52 13.02
C ALA A 32 -3.38 10.78 11.51
N TRP A 33 -4.53 11.24 11.03
CA TRP A 33 -4.85 11.48 9.61
C TRP A 33 -3.81 12.31 8.84
N PRO A 34 -3.03 13.26 9.43
CA PRO A 34 -2.01 13.99 8.68
C PRO A 34 -0.92 13.07 8.12
N LEU A 35 -0.67 11.92 8.76
CA LEU A 35 0.35 10.96 8.31
C LEU A 35 0.04 10.40 6.92
N ALA A 36 -1.24 10.33 6.52
CA ALA A 36 -1.62 9.81 5.21
C ALA A 36 -0.97 10.56 4.04
N TRP A 37 -0.66 11.85 4.24
CA TRP A 37 -0.08 12.73 3.23
C TRP A 37 1.42 12.51 2.98
N VAL A 38 2.08 11.70 3.82
CA VAL A 38 3.52 11.38 3.70
C VAL A 38 3.83 9.89 3.83
N ALA A 39 2.92 9.09 4.39
CA ALA A 39 3.14 7.68 4.70
C ALA A 39 3.28 6.76 3.47
N LEU A 40 2.83 7.21 2.29
CA LEU A 40 2.96 6.48 1.03
C LEU A 40 4.26 6.87 0.26
N VAL A 41 4.94 7.96 0.63
CA VAL A 41 6.21 8.41 0.01
C VAL A 41 7.28 7.31 -0.04
N PRO A 42 7.57 6.55 1.03
CA PRO A 42 8.57 5.49 0.98
C PRO A 42 8.27 4.45 -0.10
N LEU A 43 7.00 4.09 -0.30
CA LEU A 43 6.60 3.14 -1.32
C LEU A 43 6.78 3.72 -2.73
N TRP A 44 6.33 4.95 -2.96
CA TRP A 44 6.52 5.65 -4.24
C TRP A 44 7.99 5.72 -4.65
N PHE A 45 8.85 6.09 -3.70
CA PHE A 45 10.30 6.19 -3.90
C PHE A 45 10.93 4.83 -4.21
N LEU A 46 10.53 3.77 -3.52
CA LEU A 46 11.09 2.44 -3.75
C LEU A 46 10.62 1.82 -5.05
N VAL A 47 9.36 2.01 -5.43
CA VAL A 47 8.85 1.62 -6.76
C VAL A 47 9.57 2.42 -7.86
N ALA A 48 9.92 3.69 -7.59
CA ALA A 48 10.73 4.51 -8.50
C ALA A 48 12.13 3.98 -8.73
N ARG A 49 12.69 3.25 -7.77
CA ARG A 49 14.07 2.78 -7.81
C ARG A 49 14.17 1.26 -7.87
N GLY A 50 13.05 0.58 -8.08
CA GLY A 50 13.00 -0.87 -8.13
C GLY A 50 13.82 -1.42 -9.29
N GLU A 51 14.34 -2.63 -9.11
CA GLU A 51 15.11 -3.31 -10.16
C GLU A 51 14.28 -4.37 -10.90
N SER A 52 13.15 -4.79 -10.32
CA SER A 52 12.30 -5.83 -10.88
C SER A 52 10.85 -5.71 -10.40
N VAL A 53 9.92 -6.23 -11.21
CA VAL A 53 8.49 -6.29 -10.88
C VAL A 53 8.27 -7.01 -9.54
N ARG A 54 8.97 -8.14 -9.32
CA ARG A 54 8.88 -8.92 -8.08
C ARG A 54 9.30 -8.11 -6.85
N GLN A 55 10.35 -7.30 -6.97
CA GLN A 55 10.82 -6.46 -5.89
C GLN A 55 9.83 -5.34 -5.58
N CYS A 56 9.28 -4.66 -6.60
CA CYS A 56 8.25 -3.64 -6.39
C CYS A 56 6.97 -4.23 -5.80
N ALA A 57 6.54 -5.41 -6.26
CA ALA A 57 5.42 -6.13 -5.68
C ALA A 57 5.67 -6.45 -4.19
N LEU A 58 6.88 -6.87 -3.83
CA LEU A 58 7.25 -7.12 -2.44
C LEU A 58 7.22 -5.84 -1.58
N TYR A 59 7.69 -4.71 -2.11
CA TYR A 59 7.56 -3.42 -1.42
C TYR A 59 6.10 -3.05 -1.18
N GLY A 60 5.24 -3.21 -2.20
CA GLY A 60 3.80 -2.98 -2.08
C GLY A 60 3.15 -3.91 -1.06
N LEU A 61 3.49 -5.20 -1.09
CA LEU A 61 2.99 -6.20 -0.14
C LEU A 61 3.38 -5.84 1.30
N VAL A 62 4.64 -5.48 1.54
CA VAL A 62 5.15 -5.16 2.88
C VAL A 62 4.55 -3.85 3.42
N TRP A 63 4.42 -2.83 2.57
CA TRP A 63 3.69 -1.61 2.93
C TRP A 63 2.22 -1.93 3.24
N GLY A 64 1.57 -2.74 2.40
CA GLY A 64 0.19 -3.15 2.58
C GLY A 64 -0.05 -3.93 3.87
N ILE A 65 0.85 -4.85 4.23
CA ILE A 65 0.78 -5.58 5.51
C ILE A 65 0.83 -4.61 6.69
N GLY A 66 1.73 -3.61 6.64
CA GLY A 66 1.82 -2.58 7.68
C GLY A 66 0.51 -1.76 7.81
N TYR A 67 -0.04 -1.31 6.69
CA TYR A 67 -1.27 -0.51 6.67
C TYR A 67 -2.50 -1.33 7.06
N HIS A 68 -2.81 -2.36 6.27
CA HIS A 68 -4.03 -3.15 6.44
C HIS A 68 -4.00 -3.96 7.75
N GLY A 69 -2.83 -4.46 8.15
CA GLY A 69 -2.67 -5.22 9.39
C GLY A 69 -2.99 -4.37 10.61
N LEU A 70 -2.50 -3.13 10.65
CA LEU A 70 -2.83 -2.20 11.72
C LEU A 70 -4.25 -1.66 11.59
N ALA A 71 -4.71 -1.24 10.42
CA ALA A 71 -6.06 -0.70 10.27
C ALA A 71 -7.16 -1.72 10.59
N LEU A 72 -6.90 -3.02 10.39
CA LEU A 72 -7.85 -4.11 10.63
C LEU A 72 -7.58 -4.90 11.90
N PHE A 73 -6.66 -4.44 12.77
CA PHE A 73 -6.27 -5.19 13.97
C PHE A 73 -7.46 -5.53 14.88
N TRP A 74 -8.50 -4.69 14.86
CA TRP A 74 -9.73 -4.86 15.64
C TRP A 74 -10.43 -6.20 15.36
N ILE A 75 -10.20 -6.84 14.21
CA ILE A 75 -10.75 -8.17 13.89
C ILE A 75 -10.26 -9.24 14.86
N THR A 76 -9.08 -9.07 15.45
CA THR A 76 -8.60 -9.97 16.51
C THR A 76 -9.50 -9.92 17.75
N GLY A 77 -10.25 -8.83 17.96
CA GLY A 77 -11.19 -8.64 19.05
C GLY A 77 -12.48 -9.47 18.93
N ILE A 78 -12.72 -10.19 17.82
CA ILE A 78 -13.82 -11.17 17.77
C ILE A 78 -13.58 -12.36 18.71
N HIS A 79 -12.32 -12.61 19.06
CA HIS A 79 -11.96 -13.57 20.09
C HIS A 79 -12.16 -12.96 21.49
N PRO A 80 -12.79 -13.67 22.45
CA PRO A 80 -13.29 -15.04 22.36
C PRO A 80 -14.73 -15.16 21.82
N MET A 81 -14.96 -16.18 20.99
CA MET A 81 -16.29 -16.57 20.46
C MET A 81 -16.94 -17.70 21.28
N THR A 82 -16.61 -17.82 22.56
CA THR A 82 -17.15 -18.86 23.44
C THR A 82 -18.66 -18.72 23.65
N TRP A 83 -19.19 -17.51 23.51
CA TRP A 83 -20.63 -17.23 23.52
C TRP A 83 -21.39 -17.89 22.34
N MET A 84 -20.69 -18.23 21.25
CA MET A 84 -21.21 -19.01 20.12
C MET A 84 -20.93 -20.52 20.26
N GLY A 85 -20.41 -20.97 21.40
CA GLY A 85 -20.00 -22.36 21.62
C GLY A 85 -18.67 -22.75 20.98
N VAL A 86 -17.89 -21.81 20.45
CA VAL A 86 -16.58 -22.10 19.85
C VAL A 86 -15.51 -22.22 20.95
N PRO A 87 -14.73 -23.33 21.02
CA PRO A 87 -13.65 -23.47 21.98
C PRO A 87 -12.60 -22.36 21.86
N TRP A 88 -11.98 -21.98 22.99
CA TRP A 88 -11.06 -20.82 23.05
C TRP A 88 -9.95 -20.85 21.99
N LEU A 89 -9.25 -21.98 21.84
CA LEU A 89 -8.16 -22.15 20.86
C LEU A 89 -8.67 -22.05 19.42
N ALA A 90 -9.81 -22.67 19.12
CA ALA A 90 -10.44 -22.58 17.81
C ALA A 90 -10.85 -21.13 17.50
N SER A 91 -11.39 -20.42 18.49
CA SER A 91 -11.74 -19.02 18.36
C SER A 91 -10.52 -18.13 18.07
N LEU A 92 -9.40 -18.34 18.76
CA LEU A 92 -8.16 -17.62 18.51
C LEU A 92 -7.64 -17.89 17.08
N ALA A 93 -7.65 -19.16 16.65
CA ALA A 93 -7.23 -19.53 15.31
C ALA A 93 -8.09 -18.88 14.23
N ILE A 94 -9.42 -18.83 14.41
CA ILE A 94 -10.34 -18.16 13.49
C ILE A 94 -10.06 -16.66 13.43
N ALA A 95 -9.89 -15.99 14.58
CA ALA A 95 -9.62 -14.55 14.63
C ALA A 95 -8.31 -14.18 13.92
N ILE A 96 -7.23 -14.93 14.18
CA ILE A 96 -5.93 -14.74 13.52
C ILE A 96 -6.05 -15.01 12.02
N PHE A 97 -6.73 -16.09 11.63
CA PHE A 97 -6.92 -16.43 10.21
C PHE A 97 -7.69 -15.32 9.49
N CYS A 98 -8.82 -14.86 10.03
CA CYS A 98 -9.62 -13.79 9.44
C CYS A 98 -8.80 -12.51 9.30
N TRP A 99 -8.12 -12.07 10.36
CA TRP A 99 -7.28 -10.87 10.34
C TRP A 99 -6.13 -10.98 9.32
N ALA A 100 -5.41 -12.11 9.29
CA ALA A 100 -4.33 -12.33 8.34
C ALA A 100 -4.85 -12.36 6.89
N PHE A 101 -5.97 -13.04 6.65
CA PHE A 101 -6.56 -13.18 5.31
C PHE A 101 -6.97 -11.81 4.74
N ILE A 102 -7.75 -11.01 5.49
CA ILE A 102 -8.19 -9.69 5.03
C ILE A 102 -7.01 -8.71 4.90
N THR A 103 -6.01 -8.81 5.77
CA THR A 103 -4.77 -8.01 5.69
C THR A 103 -4.03 -8.30 4.39
N LEU A 104 -3.84 -9.59 4.07
CA LEU A 104 -3.19 -10.01 2.84
C LEU A 104 -4.03 -9.64 1.60
N TRP A 105 -5.36 -9.73 1.69
CA TRP A 105 -6.26 -9.32 0.61
C TRP A 105 -6.10 -7.84 0.25
N GLY A 106 -6.02 -6.96 1.24
CA GLY A 106 -5.69 -5.54 1.03
C GLY A 106 -4.27 -5.36 0.50
N ALA A 107 -3.28 -6.05 1.09
CA ALA A 107 -1.89 -5.92 0.69
C ALA A 107 -1.61 -6.36 -0.75
N VAL A 108 -2.38 -7.32 -1.28
CA VAL A 108 -2.33 -7.74 -2.69
C VAL A 108 -2.68 -6.59 -3.64
N LEU A 109 -3.66 -5.74 -3.32
CA LEU A 109 -3.98 -4.55 -4.12
C LEU A 109 -2.75 -3.66 -4.28
N VAL A 110 -2.07 -3.38 -3.18
CA VAL A 110 -0.88 -2.51 -3.16
C VAL A 110 0.29 -3.16 -3.91
N ALA A 111 0.46 -4.49 -3.78
CA ALA A 111 1.47 -5.24 -4.52
C ALA A 111 1.23 -5.19 -6.04
N ILE A 112 -0.03 -5.34 -6.47
CA ILE A 112 -0.43 -5.22 -7.89
C ILE A 112 -0.17 -3.80 -8.39
N TRP A 113 -0.56 -2.79 -7.60
CA TRP A 113 -0.29 -1.39 -7.94
C TRP A 113 1.21 -1.13 -8.18
N ALA A 114 2.05 -1.54 -7.23
CA ALA A 114 3.50 -1.34 -7.32
C ALA A 114 4.13 -2.09 -8.50
N ALA A 115 3.66 -3.32 -8.77
CA ALA A 115 4.08 -4.13 -9.90
C ALA A 115 3.70 -3.49 -11.24
N CYS A 116 2.43 -3.10 -11.39
CA CYS A 116 1.90 -2.49 -12.62
C CYS A 116 2.54 -1.13 -12.88
N LEU A 117 2.68 -0.28 -11.87
CA LEU A 117 3.32 1.03 -12.02
C LEU A 117 4.78 0.89 -12.46
N PHE A 118 5.54 -0.03 -11.87
CA PHE A 118 6.92 -0.29 -12.29
C PHE A 118 7.01 -0.85 -13.73
N TRP A 119 6.06 -1.72 -14.11
CA TRP A 119 6.02 -2.30 -15.44
C TRP A 119 5.65 -1.28 -16.52
N LEU A 120 4.66 -0.43 -16.25
CA LEU A 120 4.15 0.61 -17.15
C LEU A 120 5.07 1.84 -17.22
N VAL A 121 5.71 2.19 -16.10
CA VAL A 121 6.61 3.34 -15.99
C VAL A 121 7.97 2.89 -15.45
N PRO A 122 8.78 2.21 -16.28
CA PRO A 122 10.09 1.75 -15.87
C PRO A 122 10.99 2.95 -15.62
N SER A 123 11.50 3.04 -14.40
CA SER A 123 12.49 4.05 -14.06
C SER A 123 13.79 3.83 -14.80
N HIS A 124 14.41 4.94 -15.20
CA HIS A 124 15.75 4.92 -15.78
C HIS A 124 16.68 4.22 -14.79
N PRO A 125 17.43 3.18 -15.19
CA PRO A 125 18.55 2.73 -14.39
C PRO A 125 19.47 3.93 -14.24
N LEU A 126 19.70 4.38 -13.00
CA LEU A 126 20.95 5.08 -12.72
C LEU A 126 22.04 4.12 -13.14
N GLU A 127 22.82 4.58 -14.11
CA GLU A 127 23.93 3.92 -14.78
C GLU A 127 24.84 3.23 -13.76
N THR A 128 24.46 2.02 -13.35
CA THR A 128 25.19 1.21 -12.39
C THR A 128 26.02 0.26 -13.22
N ARG A 129 27.34 0.48 -13.14
CA ARG A 129 28.47 -0.13 -13.86
C ARG A 129 28.58 -1.67 -13.84
N VAL A 130 27.51 -2.44 -13.62
CA VAL A 130 27.59 -3.90 -13.61
C VAL A 130 26.57 -4.48 -14.57
N GLY A 131 27.07 -4.95 -15.71
CA GLY A 131 26.31 -5.47 -16.84
C GLY A 131 25.23 -6.46 -16.44
N ARG A 132 23.97 -6.03 -16.57
CA ARG A 132 22.84 -6.90 -16.87
C ARG A 132 22.27 -6.43 -18.18
N VAL A 133 22.39 -7.28 -19.19
CA VAL A 133 21.71 -7.14 -20.48
C VAL A 133 20.21 -7.11 -20.19
N ARG A 134 19.61 -5.92 -20.16
CA ARG A 134 18.15 -5.75 -20.19
C ARG A 134 17.76 -5.67 -21.65
N PHE A 135 16.80 -6.50 -22.06
CA PHE A 135 16.18 -6.43 -23.38
C PHE A 135 15.70 -4.99 -23.63
N GLY A 136 16.39 -4.33 -24.57
CA GLY A 136 16.18 -2.94 -24.93
C GLY A 136 14.91 -2.79 -25.73
N MET A 137 13.81 -2.52 -25.05
CA MET A 137 12.78 -1.67 -25.63
C MET A 137 13.27 -0.23 -25.52
N ASN A 138 13.20 0.53 -26.60
CA ASN A 138 13.55 1.94 -26.65
C ASN A 138 12.53 2.72 -25.78
N ARG A 139 12.75 2.74 -24.46
CA ARG A 139 11.81 3.30 -23.48
C ARG A 139 12.09 4.79 -23.37
N SER A 140 11.23 5.59 -24.01
CA SER A 140 11.27 7.05 -23.97
C SER A 140 11.25 7.58 -22.53
N LYS A 141 11.83 8.77 -22.32
CA LYS A 141 11.77 9.48 -21.04
C LYS A 141 10.30 9.74 -20.70
N ILE A 142 9.78 9.04 -19.69
CA ILE A 142 8.46 9.37 -19.12
C ILE A 142 8.63 10.57 -18.20
N TYR A 143 7.82 11.60 -18.41
CA TYR A 143 7.85 12.79 -17.58
C TYR A 143 7.37 12.47 -16.15
N PRO A 144 7.97 13.10 -15.10
CA PRO A 144 7.59 12.85 -13.70
C PRO A 144 6.09 13.03 -13.42
N TRP A 145 5.46 14.06 -13.99
CA TRP A 145 4.02 14.31 -13.82
C TRP A 145 3.16 13.18 -14.39
N LEU A 146 3.55 12.60 -15.54
CA LEU A 146 2.81 11.51 -16.17
C LEU A 146 2.90 10.24 -15.32
N ARG A 147 4.03 10.02 -14.64
CA ARG A 147 4.16 8.90 -13.70
C ARG A 147 3.23 9.03 -12.51
N VAL A 148 3.11 10.22 -11.93
CA VAL A 148 2.18 10.49 -10.82
C VAL A 148 0.74 10.27 -11.31
N LEU A 149 0.39 10.79 -12.48
CA LEU A 149 -0.92 10.60 -13.08
C LEU A 149 -1.25 9.11 -13.29
N LEU A 150 -0.33 8.35 -13.89
CA LEU A 150 -0.50 6.91 -14.11
C LEU A 150 -0.61 6.13 -12.81
N GLY A 151 0.26 6.39 -11.82
CA GLY A 151 0.18 5.71 -10.53
C GLY A 151 -1.10 6.05 -9.78
N THR A 152 -1.56 7.30 -9.83
CA THR A 152 -2.84 7.70 -9.23
C THR A 152 -4.02 7.00 -9.91
N ALA A 153 -4.07 7.03 -11.25
CA ALA A 153 -5.10 6.37 -12.03
C ALA A 153 -5.14 4.84 -11.79
N LEU A 154 -3.97 4.20 -11.72
CA LEU A 154 -3.85 2.78 -11.39
C LEU A 154 -4.39 2.47 -10.00
N TRP A 155 -4.08 3.30 -8.99
CA TRP A 155 -4.57 3.07 -7.64
C TRP A 155 -6.10 3.19 -7.58
N CYS A 156 -6.65 4.27 -8.13
CA CYS A 156 -8.10 4.48 -8.16
C CYS A 156 -8.81 3.37 -8.95
N GLY A 157 -8.26 2.92 -10.07
CA GLY A 157 -8.81 1.80 -10.85
C GLY A 157 -8.80 0.49 -10.07
N LEU A 158 -7.71 0.20 -9.34
CA LEU A 158 -7.64 -0.99 -8.49
C LEU A 158 -8.60 -0.93 -7.31
N GLU A 159 -8.73 0.22 -6.64
CA GLU A 159 -9.73 0.38 -5.57
C GLU A 159 -11.15 0.25 -6.10
N ALA A 160 -11.46 0.79 -7.29
CA ALA A 160 -12.76 0.61 -7.92
C ALA A 160 -13.07 -0.88 -8.20
N LEU A 161 -12.09 -1.65 -8.70
CA LEU A 161 -12.23 -3.10 -8.86
C LEU A 161 -12.41 -3.82 -7.52
N TRP A 162 -11.63 -3.45 -6.49
CA TRP A 162 -11.76 -4.03 -5.15
C TRP A 162 -13.10 -3.73 -4.49
N SER A 163 -13.67 -2.55 -4.76
CA SER A 163 -14.96 -2.14 -4.21
C SER A 163 -16.13 -3.01 -4.69
N GLY A 164 -15.96 -3.77 -5.77
CA GLY A 164 -16.91 -4.80 -6.20
C GLY A 164 -16.93 -6.05 -5.31
N GLY A 165 -15.95 -6.23 -4.44
CA GLY A 165 -15.88 -7.32 -3.46
C GLY A 165 -16.35 -6.88 -2.06
N SER A 166 -16.64 -7.86 -1.19
CA SER A 166 -17.12 -7.61 0.17
C SER A 166 -16.04 -7.13 1.15
N LEU A 167 -14.76 -7.15 0.75
CA LEU A 167 -13.60 -6.94 1.62
C LEU A 167 -12.84 -5.62 1.32
N TRP A 168 -13.50 -4.63 0.72
CA TRP A 168 -12.95 -3.29 0.50
C TRP A 168 -13.14 -2.39 1.73
N TRP A 169 -12.41 -2.66 2.81
CA TRP A 169 -12.66 -2.02 4.12
C TRP A 169 -11.71 -0.86 4.45
N THR A 170 -10.54 -0.83 3.84
CA THR A 170 -9.45 0.11 4.18
C THR A 170 -9.04 0.94 2.97
N SER A 171 -10.02 1.54 2.29
CA SER A 171 -9.75 2.54 1.24
C SER A 171 -8.84 3.65 1.79
N LEU A 172 -7.98 4.25 0.98
CA LEU A 172 -7.19 5.39 1.48
C LEU A 172 -8.06 6.58 1.89
N SER A 173 -9.28 6.69 1.38
CA SER A 173 -10.23 7.73 1.82
C SER A 173 -10.61 7.62 3.30
N TYR A 174 -10.64 6.41 3.85
CA TYR A 174 -10.95 6.12 5.25
C TYR A 174 -9.93 6.78 6.20
N THR A 175 -8.69 6.95 5.77
CA THR A 175 -7.60 7.58 6.54
C THR A 175 -7.87 9.03 6.93
N GLN A 176 -8.83 9.68 6.26
CA GLN A 176 -9.20 11.08 6.50
C GLN A 176 -10.42 11.24 7.42
N SER A 177 -11.11 10.14 7.74
CA SER A 177 -12.29 10.13 8.61
C SER A 177 -11.91 9.94 10.08
N PRO A 178 -12.58 10.61 11.05
CA PRO A 178 -13.69 11.55 10.88
C PRO A 178 -13.27 13.04 10.86
N HIS A 179 -12.02 13.36 11.18
CA HIS A 179 -11.64 14.73 11.57
C HIS A 179 -11.24 15.66 10.44
N ASN A 180 -10.93 15.15 9.23
CA ASN A 180 -10.52 15.99 8.11
C ASN A 180 -11.71 16.42 7.22
N LEU A 181 -12.67 17.14 7.82
CA LEU A 181 -13.88 17.61 7.14
C LEU A 181 -13.61 18.34 5.81
N PRO A 182 -12.62 19.24 5.68
CA PRO A 182 -12.36 19.93 4.42
C PRO A 182 -12.04 18.99 3.26
N ILE A 183 -11.23 17.94 3.50
CA ILE A 183 -10.88 16.95 2.48
C ILE A 183 -12.03 15.99 2.23
N LEU A 184 -12.78 15.60 3.28
CA LEU A 184 -13.94 14.75 3.13
C LEU A 184 -15.04 15.38 2.25
N HIS A 185 -15.19 16.70 2.26
CA HIS A 185 -16.11 17.40 1.35
C HIS A 185 -15.75 17.25 -0.13
N LEU A 186 -14.48 16.99 -0.47
CA LEU A 186 -14.09 16.69 -1.85
C LEU A 186 -14.72 15.38 -2.35
N GLY A 187 -15.21 14.53 -1.44
CA GLY A 187 -16.03 13.38 -1.77
C GLY A 187 -17.32 13.72 -2.52
N GLN A 188 -17.78 14.97 -2.52
CA GLN A 188 -18.92 15.41 -3.32
C GLN A 188 -18.66 15.39 -4.83
N LEU A 189 -17.40 15.41 -5.27
CA LEU A 189 -17.04 15.46 -6.69
C LEU A 189 -17.14 14.08 -7.36
N SER A 190 -16.53 13.06 -6.77
CA SER A 190 -16.51 11.69 -7.31
C SER A 190 -16.46 10.61 -6.22
N GLY A 191 -17.07 10.89 -5.08
CA GLY A 191 -17.07 9.99 -3.93
C GLY A 191 -15.69 9.88 -3.25
N PRO A 192 -15.47 8.82 -2.46
CA PRO A 192 -14.19 8.60 -1.76
C PRO A 192 -12.97 8.56 -2.68
N SER A 193 -13.15 8.21 -3.95
CA SER A 193 -12.09 8.12 -4.96
C SER A 193 -11.33 9.44 -5.17
N THR A 194 -11.99 10.60 -5.01
CA THR A 194 -11.30 11.90 -5.10
C THR A 194 -10.27 12.07 -3.98
N VAL A 195 -10.62 11.66 -2.76
CA VAL A 195 -9.72 11.71 -1.60
C VAL A 195 -8.56 10.74 -1.79
N VAL A 196 -8.84 9.52 -2.26
CA VAL A 196 -7.82 8.52 -2.62
C VAL A 196 -6.85 9.10 -3.65
N ALA A 197 -7.36 9.69 -4.73
CA ALA A 197 -6.56 10.25 -5.79
C ALA A 197 -5.62 11.35 -5.28
N LEU A 198 -6.10 12.24 -4.42
CA LEU A 198 -5.30 13.31 -3.83
C LEU A 198 -4.20 12.77 -2.93
N ILE A 199 -4.50 11.81 -2.05
CA ILE A 199 -3.50 11.19 -1.17
C ILE A 199 -2.40 10.55 -2.02
N VAL A 200 -2.78 9.75 -3.02
CA VAL A 200 -1.83 9.03 -3.87
C VAL A 200 -0.98 10.01 -4.69
N ALA A 201 -1.61 11.03 -5.27
CA ALA A 201 -0.93 12.03 -6.10
C ALA A 201 0.03 12.90 -5.27
N VAL A 202 -0.39 13.42 -4.11
CA VAL A 202 0.46 14.25 -3.24
C VAL A 202 1.69 13.47 -2.78
N ASN A 203 1.50 12.24 -2.31
CA ASN A 203 2.63 11.38 -1.94
C ASN A 203 3.56 11.04 -3.13
N GLY A 204 3.03 11.03 -4.36
CA GLY A 204 3.84 10.80 -5.56
C GLY A 204 4.60 12.03 -6.06
N LEU A 205 4.17 13.24 -5.67
CA LEU A 205 4.82 14.51 -6.00
C LEU A 205 5.98 14.86 -5.06
N ILE A 206 5.98 14.30 -3.84
CA ILE A 206 7.06 14.42 -2.84
C ILE A 206 8.22 13.49 -3.22
#